data_AF-A0AAV6GN78-F1
#
_entry.id   AF-A0AAV6GN78-F1
#
_cell.length_a   1.000
_cell.length_b   1.000
_cell.length_c   1.000
_cell.angle_alpha   90.00
_cell.angle_beta   90.00
_cell.angle_gamma   90.00
#
_symmetry.space_group_name_H-M   'P 1'
#
loop_
_entity.id
_entity.type
_entity.pdbx_description
1 polymer ?
#
loop_
_entity_poly.entity_id
_entity_poly.type
_entity_poly.pdbx_seq_one_letter_code
_entity_poly.pdbx_strand_id
1 'polypeptide(L)' 'MGESGQELISDYCGAAETTFREDLKMKNMSIYVCRELEAVRIIIEGIPVVTHLGNLAKACCLLLGLTYALT' A
#
# COMPACT_ATOMS: atom_id res chain seq x y z
N MET A 1 6.90 7.34 19.89
CA MET A 1 6.16 6.50 18.93
C MET A 1 5.88 7.38 17.72
N GLY A 2 6.73 7.28 16.72
CA GLY A 2 6.75 8.18 15.56
C GLY A 2 7.22 7.40 14.35
N GLU A 3 6.47 6.37 13.98
CA GLU A 3 6.58 5.81 12.63
C GLU A 3 5.89 6.80 11.70
N SER A 4 6.69 7.49 10.90
CA SER A 4 6.20 8.47 9.94
C SER A 4 5.23 7.77 9.00
N GLY A 5 3.99 8.25 8.87
CA GLY A 5 2.99 7.69 7.94
C GLY A 5 3.46 7.62 6.47
N GLN A 6 4.58 8.25 6.16
CA GLN A 6 5.33 8.15 4.91
C GLN A 6 5.87 6.73 4.64
N GLU A 7 6.07 5.87 5.65
CA GLU A 7 6.39 4.46 5.42
C GLU A 7 5.19 3.67 4.95
N LEU A 8 3.98 4.05 5.37
CA LEU A 8 2.76 3.31 5.11
C LEU A 8 2.14 3.65 3.75
N ILE A 9 2.25 4.91 3.32
CA ILE A 9 1.65 5.39 2.06
C ILE A 9 2.76 5.70 1.07
N SER A 10 2.74 5.05 -0.09
CA SER A 10 3.69 5.30 -1.17
C SER A 10 2.93 5.74 -2.44
N ASP A 11 3.15 6.99 -2.84
CA ASP A 11 2.70 7.56 -4.11
C ASP A 11 3.74 7.23 -5.19
N TYR A 12 3.31 6.70 -6.34
CA TYR A 12 4.22 6.48 -7.46
C TYR A 12 3.58 6.86 -8.80
N CYS A 13 4.36 7.56 -9.62
CA CYS A 13 4.06 7.91 -11.00
C CYS A 13 5.19 7.35 -11.87
N GLY A 14 4.89 6.42 -12.78
CA GLY A 14 5.71 6.14 -13.96
C GLY A 14 7.06 5.40 -13.85
N ALA A 15 7.46 4.72 -12.76
CA ALA A 15 8.67 3.85 -12.82
C ALA A 15 8.32 2.35 -12.88
N ALA A 16 9.09 1.61 -13.67
CA ALA A 16 8.90 0.20 -13.98
C ALA A 16 8.61 -0.68 -12.74
N GLU A 17 7.56 -1.51 -12.83
CA GLU A 17 7.09 -2.42 -11.75
C GLU A 17 8.19 -3.33 -11.14
N THR A 18 9.33 -3.48 -11.81
CA THR A 18 10.38 -4.43 -11.42
C THR A 18 11.24 -3.95 -10.26
N THR A 19 11.64 -2.67 -10.21
CA THR A 19 12.37 -2.10 -9.06
C THR A 19 11.46 -1.94 -7.84
N PHE A 20 10.16 -1.72 -8.08
CA PHE A 20 9.13 -1.60 -7.05
C PHE A 20 8.91 -2.88 -6.22
N ARG A 21 9.00 -4.06 -6.84
CA ARG A 21 8.85 -5.34 -6.12
C ARG A 21 9.95 -5.58 -5.09
N GLU A 22 11.14 -5.02 -5.29
CA GLU A 22 12.26 -5.19 -4.36
C GLU A 22 12.12 -4.29 -3.13
N ASP A 23 11.74 -3.02 -3.32
CA ASP A 23 11.46 -2.08 -2.21
C ASP A 23 10.27 -2.54 -1.35
N LEU A 24 9.24 -3.10 -2.00
CA LEU A 24 8.06 -3.62 -1.33
C LEU A 24 8.33 -4.85 -0.46
N LYS A 25 9.33 -5.67 -0.81
CA LYS A 25 9.71 -6.83 0.01
C LYS A 25 10.29 -6.39 1.36
N MET A 26 10.79 -5.17 1.48
CA MET A 26 11.27 -4.63 2.76
C MET A 26 10.15 -4.09 3.65
N LYS A 27 8.94 -3.89 3.14
CA LYS A 27 7.79 -3.39 3.90
C LYS A 27 6.77 -4.50 4.17
N ASN A 28 6.47 -4.75 5.45
CA ASN A 28 5.48 -5.77 5.85
C ASN A 28 4.08 -5.45 5.32
N MET A 29 3.64 -4.19 5.41
CA MET A 29 2.32 -3.72 4.96
C MET A 29 2.42 -2.28 4.46
N SER A 30 1.80 -1.99 3.32
CA SER A 30 1.73 -0.63 2.76
C SER A 30 0.49 -0.40 1.90
N ILE A 31 0.07 0.86 1.80
CA ILE A 31 -0.94 1.34 0.86
C ILE A 31 -0.22 1.98 -0.31
N TYR A 32 -0.59 1.53 -1.49
CA TYR A 32 -0.09 2.02 -2.75
C TYR A 32 -1.13 2.86 -3.47
N VAL A 33 -0.73 4.05 -3.92
CA VAL A 33 -1.58 4.99 -4.66
C VAL A 33 -0.96 5.21 -6.04
N CYS A 34 -1.67 4.78 -7.08
CA CYS A 34 -1.32 5.04 -8.48
C CYS A 34 -2.23 6.15 -9.02
N ARG A 35 -1.65 7.34 -9.21
CA ARG A 35 -2.42 8.52 -9.67
C ARG A 35 -2.87 8.43 -11.12
N GLU A 36 -2.08 7.75 -11.97
CA GLU A 36 -2.41 7.58 -13.41
C GLU A 36 -3.62 6.68 -13.64
N LEU A 37 -3.85 5.71 -12.76
CA LEU A 37 -4.97 4.77 -12.86
C LEU A 37 -6.07 5.05 -11.82
N GLU A 38 -5.95 6.15 -11.06
CA GLU A 38 -6.76 6.44 -9.86
C GLU A 38 -6.95 5.20 -8.96
N ALA A 39 -5.91 4.35 -8.91
CA ALA A 39 -6.00 3.02 -8.32
C ALA A 39 -5.27 3.00 -6.98
N VAL A 40 -6.04 2.77 -5.91
CA VAL A 40 -5.50 2.52 -4.57
C VAL A 40 -5.48 1.01 -4.30
N ARG A 41 -4.38 0.52 -3.74
CA ARG A 41 -4.15 -0.92 -3.47
C ARG A 41 -3.49 -1.10 -2.10
N ILE A 42 -3.73 -2.23 -1.44
CA ILE A 42 -3.00 -2.66 -0.24
C ILE A 42 -2.03 -3.75 -0.64
N ILE A 43 -0.79 -3.62 -0.19
CA ILE A 43 0.30 -4.54 -0.47
C ILE A 43 0.85 -5.09 0.85
N ILE A 44 0.93 -6.41 0.95
CA ILE A 44 1.49 -7.14 2.10
C ILE A 44 2.66 -7.96 1.57
N GLU A 45 3.86 -7.80 2.15
CA GLU A 45 5.07 -8.53 1.73
C GLU A 45 5.33 -8.48 0.21
N GLY A 46 5.03 -7.34 -0.40
CA GLY A 46 5.13 -7.13 -1.85
C GLY A 46 4.09 -7.84 -2.72
N ILE A 47 3.04 -8.41 -2.13
CA ILE A 47 1.90 -8.99 -2.83
C ILE A 47 0.68 -8.06 -2.73
N PRO A 48 0.10 -7.61 -3.86
CA PRO A 48 -1.13 -6.85 -3.84
C PRO A 48 -2.29 -7.77 -3.42
N VAL A 49 -2.80 -7.55 -2.22
CA VAL A 49 -3.89 -8.35 -1.62
C VAL A 49 -5.26 -7.71 -1.81
N VAL A 50 -5.32 -6.38 -1.90
CA VAL A 50 -6.56 -5.65 -2.15
C VAL A 50 -6.31 -4.61 -3.23
N THR A 51 -7.10 -4.64 -4.30
CA THR A 51 -6.95 -3.77 -5.47
C THR A 51 -8.22 -2.95 -5.70
N HIS A 52 -8.13 -1.91 -6.53
CA HIS A 52 -9.27 -1.07 -6.93
C HIS A 52 -10.07 -0.46 -5.78
N LEU A 53 -9.38 -0.03 -4.71
CA LEU A 53 -10.02 0.52 -3.51
C LEU A 53 -10.68 1.89 -3.71
N GLY A 54 -10.43 2.53 -4.85
CA GLY A 54 -11.07 3.78 -5.31
C GLY A 54 -10.64 5.03 -4.54
N ASN A 55 -10.34 4.95 -3.25
CA ASN A 55 -9.75 6.05 -2.50
C ASN A 55 -8.91 5.59 -1.31
N LEU A 56 -8.07 6.52 -0.83
CA LEU A 56 -7.14 6.29 0.27
C LEU A 56 -7.86 6.03 1.60
N ALA A 57 -8.98 6.71 1.88
CA ALA A 57 -9.72 6.55 3.13
C ALA A 57 -10.24 5.11 3.31
N LYS A 58 -10.81 4.51 2.26
CA LYS A 58 -11.23 3.11 2.25
C LYS A 58 -10.05 2.17 2.45
N ALA A 59 -8.92 2.45 1.81
CA ALA A 59 -7.71 1.65 1.97
C ALA A 59 -7.18 1.70 3.42
N CYS A 60 -7.19 2.85 4.07
CA CYS A 60 -6.83 2.99 5.48
C CYS A 60 -7.79 2.21 6.39
N CYS A 61 -9.10 2.32 6.18
CA CYS A 61 -10.09 1.56 6.98
C CYS A 61 -9.89 0.05 6.86
N LEU A 62 -9.64 -0.44 5.65
CA LEU A 62 -9.41 -1.86 5.41
C LEU A 62 -8.06 -2.32 5.96
N LEU A 63 -7.01 -1.51 5.83
CA LEU A 63 -5.71 -1.81 6.42
C LEU A 63 -5.84 -1.96 7.94
N LEU A 64 -6.52 -1.02 8.62
CA LEU A 64 -6.79 -1.11 10.06
C LEU A 64 -7.55 -2.38 10.43
N GLY A 65 -8.57 -2.75 9.64
CA GLY A 65 -9.32 -4.00 9.84
C GLY A 65 -8.45 -5.25 9.64
N LEU A 66 -7.58 -5.26 8.64
CA LEU A 66 -6.63 -6.34 8.40
C LEU A 66 -5.62 -6.48 9.53
N THR A 67 -5.07 -5.36 10.01
CA THR A 67 -4.14 -5.36 11.15
C THR A 67 -4.81 -5.90 12.41
N TYR A 68 -6.07 -5.55 12.67
CA TYR A 68 -6.83 -6.08 13.81
C TYR A 68 -7.16 -7.58 13.67
N ALA A 69 -7.42 -8.07 12.46
CA ALA A 69 -7.76 -9.48 12.24
C ALA A 69 -6.54 -10.42 12.25
N LEU A 70 -5.34 -9.89 12.02
CA LEU A 70 -4.08 -10.65 11.97
C LEU A 70 -3.33 -10.67 13.30
N THR A 71 -3.84 -9.98 14.33
CA THR A 71 -3.39 -10.08 15.73
C THR A 71 -4.16 -11.16 16.48
#